data_AF-A0A7S2JEK1-F1
#
_entry.id   AF-A0A7S2JEK1-F1
#
_cell.length_a   1.000
_cell.length_b   1.000
_cell.length_c   1.000
_cell.angle_alpha   90.00
_cell.angle_beta   90.00
_cell.angle_gamma   90.00
#
_symmetry.space_group_name_H-M   'P 1'
#
loop_
_entity.id
_entity.type
_entity.pdbx_description
1 polymer ?
#
loop_
_entity_poly.entity_id
_entity_poly.type
_entity_poly.pdbx_seq_one_letter_code
_entity_poly.pdbx_strand_id
1 'polypeptide(L)'
;DGKEAAAEEAGASEAPAEEAGGSSEAPPAVVAERPKEAGDDRKMARCQAELQKPPVYWNRIDQKLVEENHTRHAPGMIYGLDFPWSEATLAEMGPEWLTHAMHTAGSLPEDNKVTKIILEKKIKVTTGNNGGKFLFEVEYEKEDPTLHTKLFAKIPFALEGATKSDRMSSSVNKQPAELYEINTYRLLEASLPMKTPTFYFGDISNETSNWIIITERVAFKDFDCNNFGKPTKEKKESLPPFEVEGPYDKCIDYNLRGVEKDYYACLISVGAR
;
A
#
# COMPACT_ATOMS: atom_id res chain seq x y z
N ASP A 1 61.26 -38.31 -39.49
CA ASP A 1 60.01 -39.06 -39.72
C ASP A 1 58.85 -38.09 -39.60
N GLY A 2 58.19 -37.58 -40.63
CA GLY A 2 57.91 -38.14 -41.96
C GLY A 2 56.40 -38.27 -42.09
N LYS A 3 55.81 -37.62 -43.12
CA LYS A 3 54.44 -37.72 -43.66
C LYS A 3 53.34 -36.86 -43.01
N GLU A 4 52.39 -36.29 -43.73
CA GLU A 4 52.17 -35.96 -45.15
C GLU A 4 50.90 -35.08 -45.18
N ALA A 5 50.74 -34.31 -46.25
CA ALA A 5 49.67 -33.33 -46.49
C ALA A 5 48.29 -33.96 -46.77
N ALA A 6 47.22 -33.17 -46.55
CA ALA A 6 46.14 -33.04 -47.52
C ALA A 6 45.35 -31.75 -47.25
N ALA A 7 45.22 -30.94 -48.30
CA ALA A 7 44.30 -29.81 -48.42
C ALA A 7 42.99 -30.29 -49.01
N GLU A 8 41.86 -29.67 -48.65
CA GLU A 8 40.65 -29.65 -49.49
C GLU A 8 39.74 -28.46 -49.14
N GLU A 9 38.83 -28.18 -50.07
CA GLU A 9 38.44 -26.87 -50.58
C GLU A 9 37.29 -26.12 -49.86
N ALA A 10 37.19 -24.86 -50.30
CA ALA A 10 36.13 -23.89 -50.16
C ALA A 10 34.69 -24.42 -50.25
N GLY A 11 33.84 -23.85 -49.40
CA GLY A 11 32.38 -23.81 -49.57
C GLY A 11 31.84 -22.50 -48.99
N ALA A 12 31.61 -21.52 -49.85
CA ALA A 12 30.86 -20.31 -49.50
C ALA A 12 29.39 -20.68 -49.31
N SER A 13 28.84 -20.42 -48.12
CA SER A 13 27.42 -20.55 -47.81
C SER A 13 26.88 -19.17 -47.49
N GLU A 14 26.03 -18.67 -48.38
CA GLU A 14 25.29 -17.41 -48.25
C GLU A 14 24.45 -17.39 -46.95
N ALA A 15 24.50 -16.26 -46.26
CA ALA A 15 23.62 -15.97 -45.13
C ALA A 15 22.21 -15.61 -45.65
N PRO A 16 21.13 -16.14 -45.06
CA PRO A 16 19.78 -15.71 -45.43
C PRO A 16 19.51 -14.29 -44.93
N ALA A 17 18.95 -13.48 -45.82
CA ALA A 17 18.53 -12.12 -45.56
C ALA A 17 17.45 -12.07 -44.47
N GLU A 18 17.66 -11.24 -43.44
CA GLU A 18 16.64 -10.84 -42.48
C GLU A 18 15.54 -10.04 -43.21
N GLU A 19 14.35 -10.64 -43.32
CA GLU A 19 13.14 -9.90 -43.68
C GLU A 19 12.73 -9.01 -42.50
N ALA A 20 12.95 -7.70 -42.66
CA ALA A 20 12.43 -6.67 -41.77
C ALA A 20 10.91 -6.54 -41.93
N GLY A 21 10.17 -7.42 -41.24
CA GLY A 21 8.73 -7.32 -41.07
C GLY A 21 8.38 -6.21 -40.07
N GLY A 22 8.34 -4.96 -40.53
CA GLY A 22 7.84 -3.83 -39.75
C GLY A 22 6.31 -3.92 -39.59
N SER A 23 5.84 -4.51 -38.48
CA SER A 23 4.45 -4.33 -38.05
C SER A 23 4.31 -2.90 -37.52
N SER A 24 3.57 -2.05 -38.24
CA SER A 24 3.16 -0.74 -37.74
C SER A 24 2.13 -0.93 -36.63
N GLU A 25 2.58 -1.12 -35.39
CA GLU A 25 1.70 -0.98 -34.23
C GLU A 25 1.26 0.48 -34.15
N ALA A 26 -0.04 0.69 -34.20
CA ALA A 26 -0.64 2.00 -34.00
C ALA A 26 -0.20 2.54 -32.62
N PRO A 27 0.06 3.86 -32.50
CA PRO A 27 0.40 4.45 -31.22
C PRO A 27 -0.70 4.11 -30.19
N PRO A 28 -0.32 3.83 -28.93
CA PRO A 28 -1.28 3.54 -27.89
C PRO A 28 -2.32 4.66 -27.82
N ALA A 29 -3.59 4.26 -27.81
CA ALA A 29 -4.71 5.19 -27.72
C ALA A 29 -4.46 6.17 -26.57
N VAL A 30 -4.66 7.46 -26.83
CA VAL A 30 -4.59 8.51 -25.82
C VAL A 30 -5.45 8.06 -24.64
N VAL A 31 -4.79 7.73 -23.53
CA VAL A 31 -5.46 7.28 -22.31
C VAL A 31 -6.40 8.39 -21.91
N ALA A 32 -7.71 8.13 -21.94
CA ALA A 32 -8.71 9.12 -21.58
C ALA A 32 -8.36 9.72 -20.22
N GLU A 33 -8.29 11.06 -20.16
CA GLU A 33 -8.03 11.76 -18.90
C GLU A 33 -9.10 11.36 -17.89
N ARG A 34 -8.64 10.92 -16.72
CA ARG A 34 -9.53 10.52 -15.63
C ARG A 34 -10.27 11.77 -15.12
N PRO A 35 -11.60 11.70 -14.89
CA PRO A 35 -12.33 12.79 -14.24
C PRO A 35 -11.71 13.13 -12.87
N LYS A 36 -11.61 14.43 -12.54
CA LYS A 36 -11.30 14.88 -11.18
C LYS A 36 -12.33 14.31 -10.20
N GLU A 37 -11.87 13.71 -9.11
CA GLU A 37 -12.76 13.14 -8.09
C GLU A 37 -13.28 14.24 -7.17
N ALA A 38 -14.56 14.14 -6.80
CA ALA A 38 -15.12 15.00 -5.76
C ALA A 38 -14.39 14.73 -4.44
N GLY A 39 -13.85 15.77 -3.79
CA GLY A 39 -13.09 15.65 -2.53
C GLY A 39 -11.60 15.99 -2.63
N ASP A 40 -11.06 16.24 -3.83
CA ASP A 40 -9.65 16.62 -4.05
C ASP A 40 -9.24 17.89 -3.28
N ASP A 41 -10.15 18.86 -3.13
CA ASP A 41 -9.85 20.12 -2.43
C ASP A 41 -9.58 19.90 -0.94
N ARG A 42 -10.32 19.00 -0.27
CA ARG A 42 -10.08 18.66 1.15
C ARG A 42 -8.72 17.98 1.32
N LYS A 43 -8.41 17.02 0.45
CA LYS A 43 -7.12 16.32 0.45
C LYS A 43 -5.95 17.29 0.25
N MET A 44 -6.07 18.18 -0.72
CA MET A 44 -5.06 19.22 -0.99
C MET A 44 -4.88 20.14 0.21
N ALA A 45 -5.97 20.67 0.76
CA ALA A 45 -5.93 21.56 1.93
C ALA A 45 -5.28 20.87 3.15
N ARG A 46 -5.64 19.61 3.41
CA ARG A 46 -5.04 18.80 4.47
C ARG A 46 -3.53 18.61 4.25
N CYS A 47 -3.11 18.14 3.07
CA CYS A 47 -1.69 17.94 2.77
C CYS A 47 -0.89 19.25 2.91
N GLN A 48 -1.44 20.38 2.42
CA GLN A 48 -0.79 21.68 2.57
C GLN A 48 -0.66 22.08 4.04
N ALA A 49 -1.70 21.93 4.84
CA ALA A 49 -1.66 22.22 6.27
C ALA A 49 -0.64 21.34 7.02
N GLU A 50 -0.57 20.04 6.69
CA GLU A 50 0.40 19.10 7.25
C GLU A 50 1.84 19.45 6.88
N LEU A 51 2.08 19.90 5.64
CA LEU A 51 3.41 20.35 5.19
C LEU A 51 3.89 21.63 5.90
N GLN A 52 2.99 22.43 6.48
CA GLN A 52 3.36 23.60 7.28
C GLN A 52 3.73 23.24 8.74
N LYS A 53 3.41 22.02 9.19
CA LYS A 53 3.75 21.58 10.55
C LYS A 53 5.25 21.29 10.68
N PRO A 54 5.85 21.47 11.88
CA PRO A 54 7.23 21.06 12.11
C PRO A 54 7.43 19.57 11.82
N PRO A 55 8.61 19.17 11.31
CA PRO A 55 8.90 17.77 11.10
C PRO A 55 8.93 17.02 12.44
N VAL A 56 8.31 15.83 12.44
CA VAL A 56 8.36 14.90 13.57
C VAL A 56 9.63 14.08 13.49
N TYR A 57 10.39 14.02 14.58
CA TYR A 57 11.65 13.29 14.67
C TYR A 57 11.48 11.96 15.40
N TRP A 58 11.88 10.88 14.74
CA TRP A 58 11.93 9.55 15.34
C TRP A 58 13.16 9.41 16.24
N ASN A 59 12.96 8.91 17.46
CA ASN A 59 14.05 8.54 18.35
C ASN A 59 14.28 7.05 18.22
N ARG A 60 15.53 6.64 18.01
CA ARG A 60 15.84 5.23 17.85
C ARG A 60 15.43 4.46 19.12
N ILE A 61 14.57 3.45 18.95
CA ILE A 61 14.13 2.57 20.03
C ILE A 61 14.91 1.26 20.01
N ASP A 62 15.01 0.63 21.18
CA ASP A 62 15.66 -0.67 21.33
C ASP A 62 14.63 -1.78 21.64
N GLN A 63 15.10 -3.02 21.66
CA GLN A 63 14.27 -4.17 21.97
C GLN A 63 13.62 -4.08 23.36
N LYS A 64 14.35 -3.58 24.35
CA LYS A 64 13.89 -3.49 25.73
C LYS A 64 12.66 -2.58 25.83
N LEU A 65 12.70 -1.42 25.19
CA LEU A 65 11.56 -0.49 25.14
C LEU A 65 10.31 -1.15 24.58
N VAL A 66 10.43 -1.89 23.46
CA VAL A 66 9.27 -2.54 22.85
C VAL A 66 8.71 -3.63 23.76
N GLU A 67 9.58 -4.48 24.31
CA GLU A 67 9.16 -5.56 25.22
C GLU A 67 8.43 -5.01 26.45
N GLU A 68 8.91 -3.92 27.04
CA GLU A 68 8.35 -3.32 28.25
C GLU A 68 7.06 -2.49 28.00
N ASN A 69 6.92 -1.87 26.82
CA ASN A 69 5.88 -0.84 26.62
C ASN A 69 4.85 -1.13 25.52
N HIS A 70 5.00 -2.16 24.68
CA HIS A 70 4.11 -2.37 23.51
C HIS A 70 2.61 -2.54 23.85
N THR A 71 2.25 -2.86 25.09
CA THR A 71 0.86 -3.00 25.55
C THR A 71 0.29 -1.73 26.17
N ARG A 72 1.10 -0.68 26.35
CA ARG A 72 0.69 0.57 26.98
C ARG A 72 0.05 1.52 25.95
N HIS A 73 -0.92 2.31 26.42
CA HIS A 73 -1.35 3.50 25.70
C HIS A 73 -0.28 4.58 25.84
N ALA A 74 -0.03 5.29 24.75
CA ALA A 74 0.82 6.46 24.71
C ALA A 74 0.36 7.35 23.54
N PRO A 75 0.55 8.68 23.67
CA PRO A 75 0.20 9.58 22.59
C PRO A 75 1.07 9.32 21.37
N GLY A 76 0.46 9.56 20.21
CA GLY A 76 1.15 9.63 18.94
C GLY A 76 1.97 10.91 18.82
N MET A 77 3.05 10.84 18.06
CA MET A 77 3.98 11.96 17.88
C MET A 77 3.52 12.97 16.83
N ILE A 78 2.55 12.61 15.99
CA ILE A 78 2.07 13.46 14.89
C ILE A 78 0.88 14.30 15.37
N TYR A 79 -0.11 13.68 16.01
CA TYR A 79 -1.33 14.35 16.43
C TYR A 79 -1.49 14.47 17.95
N GLY A 80 -0.61 13.83 18.75
CA GLY A 80 -0.66 13.91 20.21
C GLY A 80 -1.83 13.14 20.84
N LEU A 81 -2.55 12.33 20.06
CA LEU A 81 -3.69 11.55 20.52
C LEU A 81 -3.23 10.17 21.00
N ASP A 82 -3.83 9.64 22.05
CA ASP A 82 -3.83 8.20 22.26
C ASP A 82 -4.56 7.54 21.07
N PHE A 83 -4.05 6.40 20.60
CA PHE A 83 -4.59 5.73 19.42
C PHE A 83 -4.60 4.20 19.60
N PRO A 84 -5.48 3.47 18.88
CA PRO A 84 -5.53 2.03 18.92
C PRO A 84 -4.44 1.43 18.04
N TRP A 85 -3.93 0.27 18.44
CA TRP A 85 -2.92 -0.49 17.69
C TRP A 85 -3.36 -1.95 17.45
N SER A 86 -4.64 -2.23 17.64
CA SER A 86 -5.26 -3.54 17.43
C SER A 86 -6.74 -3.42 17.09
N GLU A 87 -7.34 -4.47 16.51
CA GLU A 87 -8.80 -4.57 16.32
C GLU A 87 -9.55 -4.34 17.64
N ALA A 88 -9.04 -4.92 18.74
CA ALA A 88 -9.66 -4.83 20.06
C ALA A 88 -9.63 -3.41 20.62
N THR A 89 -8.48 -2.74 20.56
CA THR A 89 -8.34 -1.35 21.05
C THR A 89 -9.13 -0.38 20.20
N LEU A 90 -9.27 -0.60 18.88
CA LEU A 90 -10.15 0.22 18.05
C LEU A 90 -11.62 0.06 18.44
N ALA A 91 -12.07 -1.18 18.70
CA ALA A 91 -13.43 -1.43 19.16
C ALA A 91 -13.71 -0.80 20.53
N GLU A 92 -12.70 -0.79 21.42
CA GLU A 92 -12.79 -0.17 22.74
C GLU A 92 -12.86 1.36 22.66
N MET A 93 -11.99 1.99 21.85
CA MET A 93 -11.96 3.46 21.70
C MET A 93 -13.15 3.99 20.90
N GLY A 94 -13.67 3.20 19.97
CA GLY A 94 -14.98 3.40 19.35
C GLY A 94 -15.11 4.58 18.38
N PRO A 95 -16.35 4.86 17.93
CA PRO A 95 -16.66 5.88 16.92
C PRO A 95 -16.28 7.31 17.32
N GLU A 96 -16.39 7.64 18.61
CA GLU A 96 -16.06 8.99 19.12
C GLU A 96 -14.57 9.28 18.95
N TRP A 97 -13.72 8.33 19.32
CA TRP A 97 -12.29 8.44 19.07
C TRP A 97 -11.97 8.59 17.58
N LEU A 98 -12.58 7.73 16.73
CA LEU A 98 -12.29 7.77 15.30
C LEU A 98 -12.74 9.08 14.66
N THR A 99 -13.87 9.63 15.11
CA THR A 99 -14.32 10.98 14.73
C THR A 99 -13.28 12.03 15.10
N HIS A 100 -12.83 12.05 16.35
CA HIS A 100 -11.83 13.01 16.82
C HIS A 100 -10.50 12.88 16.05
N ALA A 101 -10.06 11.64 15.82
CA ALA A 101 -8.84 11.34 15.06
C ALA A 101 -8.93 11.84 13.61
N MET A 102 -10.05 11.58 12.92
CA MET A 102 -10.24 12.00 11.53
C MET A 102 -10.43 13.52 11.38
N HIS A 103 -11.10 14.20 12.33
CA HIS A 103 -11.15 15.67 12.37
C HIS A 103 -9.75 16.25 12.60
N THR A 104 -9.01 15.71 13.58
CA THR A 104 -7.65 16.16 13.88
C THR A 104 -6.70 15.99 12.68
N ALA A 105 -6.88 14.91 11.91
CA ALA A 105 -6.15 14.66 10.67
C ALA A 105 -6.73 15.40 9.44
N GLY A 106 -7.83 16.15 9.58
CA GLY A 106 -8.48 16.88 8.48
C GLY A 106 -9.06 16.00 7.37
N SER A 107 -9.32 14.72 7.65
CA SER A 107 -9.85 13.76 6.67
C SER A 107 -11.37 13.62 6.68
N LEU A 108 -12.02 14.07 7.75
CA LEU A 108 -13.47 14.10 7.93
C LEU A 108 -13.93 15.56 8.07
N PRO A 109 -15.02 16.00 7.40
CA PRO A 109 -15.59 17.33 7.61
C PRO A 109 -16.04 17.55 9.05
N GLU A 110 -15.77 18.75 9.60
CA GLU A 110 -16.10 19.14 10.99
C GLU A 110 -17.58 18.99 11.36
N ASP A 111 -18.48 19.02 10.37
CA ASP A 111 -19.91 18.90 10.56
C ASP A 111 -20.44 17.47 10.40
N ASN A 112 -19.55 16.48 10.27
CA ASN A 112 -19.86 15.06 10.19
C ASN A 112 -19.21 14.30 11.36
N LYS A 113 -19.57 13.03 11.54
CA LYS A 113 -18.95 12.15 12.54
C LYS A 113 -19.14 10.69 12.17
N VAL A 114 -18.27 9.84 12.70
CA VAL A 114 -18.47 8.38 12.67
C VAL A 114 -19.49 8.02 13.75
N THR A 115 -20.55 7.32 13.37
CA THR A 115 -21.61 6.86 14.30
C THR A 115 -21.41 5.41 14.70
N LYS A 116 -20.69 4.62 13.89
CA LYS A 116 -20.50 3.19 14.12
C LYS A 116 -19.22 2.67 13.46
N ILE A 117 -18.61 1.69 14.11
CA ILE A 117 -17.48 0.91 13.59
C ILE A 117 -17.90 -0.56 13.52
N ILE A 118 -17.68 -1.20 12.38
CA ILE A 118 -18.02 -2.60 12.13
C ILE A 118 -16.76 -3.33 11.70
N LEU A 119 -16.16 -4.10 12.61
CA LEU A 119 -14.96 -4.88 12.31
C LEU A 119 -15.26 -6.06 11.38
N GLU A 120 -14.44 -6.25 10.35
CA GLU A 120 -14.50 -7.40 9.46
C GLU A 120 -13.88 -8.64 10.15
N LYS A 121 -14.71 -9.65 10.38
CA LYS A 121 -14.31 -10.87 11.10
C LYS A 121 -13.98 -12.03 10.16
N LYS A 122 -14.51 -12.02 8.94
CA LYS A 122 -14.40 -13.13 7.99
C LYS A 122 -13.13 -13.07 7.16
N ILE A 123 -12.73 -11.87 6.76
CA ILE A 123 -11.56 -11.66 5.91
C ILE A 123 -10.38 -11.28 6.79
N LYS A 124 -9.35 -12.12 6.78
CA LYS A 124 -8.09 -11.88 7.51
C LYS A 124 -6.96 -11.65 6.53
N VAL A 125 -6.30 -10.51 6.66
CA VAL A 125 -5.17 -10.14 5.81
C VAL A 125 -3.88 -10.60 6.49
N THR A 126 -3.45 -11.82 6.17
CA THR A 126 -2.33 -12.50 6.86
C THR A 126 -0.99 -12.40 6.12
N THR A 127 -0.93 -11.65 5.01
CA THR A 127 0.28 -11.56 4.18
C THR A 127 1.20 -10.42 4.62
N GLY A 128 2.50 -10.56 4.31
CA GLY A 128 3.55 -9.58 4.62
C GLY A 128 4.12 -9.69 6.04
N ASN A 129 5.29 -9.08 6.26
CA ASN A 129 6.10 -9.25 7.48
C ASN A 129 6.37 -7.94 8.27
N ASN A 130 5.72 -6.83 7.88
CA ASN A 130 5.97 -5.52 8.47
C ASN A 130 4.79 -4.98 9.30
N GLY A 131 3.74 -5.76 9.55
CA GLY A 131 2.62 -5.32 10.37
C GLY A 131 1.34 -6.12 10.16
N GLY A 132 0.55 -6.17 11.23
CA GLY A 132 -0.82 -6.67 11.21
C GLY A 132 -1.73 -5.75 10.40
N LYS A 133 -2.84 -6.31 9.93
CA LYS A 133 -3.78 -5.63 9.05
C LYS A 133 -5.18 -6.10 9.37
N PHE A 134 -6.13 -5.18 9.39
CA PHE A 134 -7.52 -5.53 9.51
C PHE A 134 -8.39 -4.58 8.69
N LEU A 135 -9.60 -5.05 8.40
CA LEU A 135 -10.60 -4.31 7.62
C LEU A 135 -11.74 -3.97 8.55
N PHE A 136 -12.38 -2.85 8.30
CA PHE A 136 -13.57 -2.44 9.03
C PHE A 136 -14.41 -1.50 8.17
N GLU A 137 -15.67 -1.37 8.54
CA GLU A 137 -16.59 -0.42 7.94
C GLU A 137 -17.00 0.62 8.96
N VAL A 138 -17.38 1.79 8.47
CA VAL A 138 -17.89 2.90 9.26
C VAL A 138 -19.20 3.39 8.69
N GLU A 139 -20.10 3.79 9.58
CA GLU A 139 -21.28 4.58 9.23
C GLU A 139 -21.01 6.03 9.66
N TYR A 140 -21.34 6.99 8.80
CA TYR A 140 -21.23 8.41 9.11
C TYR A 140 -22.61 8.98 9.45
N GLU A 141 -22.66 10.06 10.23
CA GLU A 141 -23.92 10.75 10.55
C GLU A 141 -24.57 11.36 9.31
N LYS A 142 -23.75 11.91 8.41
CA LYS A 142 -24.18 12.46 7.12
C LYS A 142 -23.57 11.65 5.99
N GLU A 143 -24.39 11.28 5.02
CA GLU A 143 -23.90 10.71 3.77
C GLU A 143 -23.03 11.75 3.05
N ASP A 144 -21.81 11.37 2.72
CA ASP A 144 -20.88 12.18 1.94
C ASP A 144 -20.27 11.27 0.86
N PRO A 145 -20.58 11.49 -0.43
CA PRO A 145 -20.08 10.65 -1.53
C PRO A 145 -18.56 10.73 -1.70
N THR A 146 -17.88 11.68 -1.04
CA THR A 146 -16.42 11.81 -1.03
C THR A 146 -15.76 11.00 0.09
N LEU A 147 -16.54 10.42 1.02
CA LEU A 147 -16.05 9.60 2.12
C LEU A 147 -16.23 8.12 1.82
N HIS A 148 -15.21 7.34 2.17
CA HIS A 148 -15.23 5.90 2.06
C HIS A 148 -15.77 5.32 3.37
N THR A 149 -16.71 4.39 3.24
CA THR A 149 -17.28 3.65 4.38
C THR A 149 -16.52 2.36 4.67
N LYS A 150 -15.76 1.83 3.70
CA LYS A 150 -14.92 0.65 3.87
C LYS A 150 -13.48 1.08 4.06
N LEU A 151 -12.89 0.75 5.20
CA LEU A 151 -11.58 1.19 5.61
C LEU A 151 -10.64 0.00 5.86
N PHE A 152 -9.35 0.29 5.78
CA PHE A 152 -8.25 -0.62 6.04
C PHE A 152 -7.35 0.01 7.09
N ALA A 153 -6.97 -0.78 8.10
CA ALA A 153 -5.98 -0.39 9.08
C ALA A 153 -4.76 -1.29 8.98
N LYS A 154 -3.58 -0.66 8.95
CA LYS A 154 -2.29 -1.30 9.16
C LYS A 154 -1.80 -0.93 10.56
N ILE A 155 -1.34 -1.94 11.30
CA ILE A 155 -0.94 -1.84 12.71
C ILE A 155 0.32 -2.68 12.94
N PRO A 156 1.01 -2.51 14.09
CA PRO A 156 2.03 -3.46 14.47
C PRO A 156 1.46 -4.88 14.63
N PHE A 157 2.33 -5.87 14.45
CA PHE A 157 2.01 -7.22 14.91
C PHE A 157 1.99 -7.28 16.44
N ALA A 158 1.25 -8.25 16.99
CA ALA A 158 1.35 -8.59 18.39
C ALA A 158 2.76 -9.15 18.71
N LEU A 159 3.28 -8.86 19.90
CA LEU A 159 4.59 -9.36 20.36
C LEU A 159 4.50 -10.78 20.93
N GLU A 160 3.78 -11.66 20.22
CA GLU A 160 3.51 -13.01 20.66
C GLU A 160 3.38 -13.97 19.47
N GLY A 161 3.36 -15.27 19.76
CA GLY A 161 3.16 -16.31 18.76
C GLY A 161 4.13 -16.24 17.57
N ALA A 162 3.62 -16.56 16.39
CA ALA A 162 4.41 -16.61 15.15
C ALA A 162 4.87 -15.23 14.66
N THR A 163 4.22 -14.14 15.08
CA THR A 163 4.54 -12.78 14.62
C THR A 163 5.51 -12.03 15.52
N LYS A 164 5.95 -12.63 16.64
CA LYS A 164 6.87 -12.00 17.60
C LYS A 164 8.16 -11.50 16.94
N SER A 165 8.80 -12.33 16.11
CA SER A 165 10.03 -11.95 15.40
C SER A 165 9.80 -10.85 14.37
N ASP A 166 8.64 -10.87 13.70
CA ASP A 166 8.28 -9.83 12.73
C ASP A 166 8.00 -8.50 13.41
N ARG A 167 7.31 -8.50 14.57
CA ARG A 167 7.13 -7.30 15.41
C ARG A 167 8.46 -6.72 15.85
N MET A 168 9.42 -7.55 16.26
CA MET A 168 10.78 -7.08 16.62
C MET A 168 11.53 -6.54 15.41
N SER A 169 11.43 -7.23 14.27
CA SER A 169 12.04 -6.81 13.02
C SER A 169 11.54 -5.44 12.57
N SER A 170 10.23 -5.20 12.55
CA SER A 170 9.67 -3.91 12.14
C SER A 170 10.03 -2.80 13.13
N SER A 171 9.80 -3.02 14.42
CA SER A 171 9.93 -1.97 15.44
C SER A 171 11.38 -1.56 15.71
N VAL A 172 12.33 -2.51 15.66
CA VAL A 172 13.73 -2.24 16.05
C VAL A 172 14.67 -2.22 14.85
N ASN A 173 14.55 -3.19 13.93
CA ASN A 173 15.56 -3.35 12.88
C ASN A 173 15.26 -2.52 11.63
N LYS A 174 14.00 -2.16 11.39
CA LYS A 174 13.53 -1.43 10.20
C LYS A 174 13.03 -0.01 10.50
N GLN A 175 13.19 0.45 11.74
CA GLN A 175 12.76 1.79 12.13
C GLN A 175 13.44 2.90 11.31
N PRO A 176 12.75 4.02 11.02
CA PRO A 176 11.32 4.29 11.26
C PRO A 176 10.48 4.13 9.98
N ALA A 177 10.52 2.97 9.33
CA ALA A 177 9.82 2.74 8.07
C ALA A 177 8.33 3.13 8.11
N GLU A 178 7.66 2.88 9.24
CA GLU A 178 6.24 3.16 9.45
C GLU A 178 5.95 4.66 9.53
N LEU A 179 6.85 5.46 10.13
CA LEU A 179 6.74 6.92 10.11
C LEU A 179 6.83 7.45 8.67
N TYR A 180 7.70 6.86 7.83
CA TYR A 180 7.82 7.25 6.43
C TYR A 180 6.59 6.87 5.62
N GLU A 181 5.98 5.71 5.88
CA GLU A 181 4.72 5.31 5.26
C GLU A 181 3.58 6.25 5.66
N ILE A 182 3.44 6.57 6.96
CA ILE A 182 2.46 7.55 7.44
C ILE A 182 2.70 8.90 6.77
N ASN A 183 3.94 9.39 6.72
CA ASN A 183 4.28 10.67 6.09
C ASN A 183 3.95 10.69 4.59
N THR A 184 4.13 9.57 3.89
CA THR A 184 3.81 9.49 2.46
C THR A 184 2.32 9.75 2.23
N TYR A 185 1.45 9.09 2.99
CA TYR A 185 0.01 9.32 2.90
C TYR A 185 -0.40 10.70 3.42
N ARG A 186 0.10 11.10 4.60
CA ARG A 186 -0.27 12.37 5.24
C ARG A 186 0.15 13.59 4.43
N LEU A 187 1.37 13.58 3.89
CA LEU A 187 2.00 14.75 3.26
C LEU A 187 1.85 14.76 1.73
N LEU A 188 1.88 13.59 1.08
CA LEU A 188 2.08 13.51 -0.36
C LEU A 188 0.87 13.01 -1.14
N GLU A 189 -0.20 12.51 -0.49
CA GLU A 189 -1.38 11.95 -1.18
C GLU A 189 -1.88 12.84 -2.33
N ALA A 190 -1.98 14.16 -2.11
CA ALA A 190 -2.48 15.10 -3.10
C ALA A 190 -1.48 15.48 -4.22
N SER A 191 -0.23 15.03 -4.12
CA SER A 191 0.88 15.39 -5.03
C SER A 191 1.46 14.21 -5.80
N LEU A 192 1.12 12.98 -5.41
CA LEU A 192 1.61 11.79 -6.08
C LEU A 192 0.96 11.67 -7.47
N PRO A 193 1.74 11.29 -8.51
CA PRO A 193 1.24 11.20 -9.89
C PRO A 193 0.32 9.98 -10.11
N MET A 194 0.20 9.12 -9.10
CA MET A 194 -0.68 7.95 -9.10
C MET A 194 -1.74 8.09 -8.00
N LYS A 195 -2.93 7.54 -8.24
CA LYS A 195 -3.94 7.42 -7.18
C LYS A 195 -3.40 6.52 -6.08
N THR A 196 -3.45 7.03 -4.85
CA THR A 196 -3.15 6.25 -3.64
C THR A 196 -4.43 6.09 -2.81
N PRO A 197 -4.48 5.07 -1.94
CA PRO A 197 -5.57 4.94 -0.98
C PRO A 197 -5.77 6.22 -0.17
N THR A 198 -7.01 6.71 -0.07
CA THR A 198 -7.33 7.91 0.69
C THR A 198 -6.90 7.78 2.15
N PHE A 199 -6.11 8.74 2.63
CA PHE A 199 -5.66 8.76 4.02
C PHE A 199 -6.74 9.30 4.96
N TYR A 200 -7.02 8.56 6.04
CA TYR A 200 -7.94 8.97 7.09
C TYR A 200 -7.23 9.36 8.39
N PHE A 201 -6.30 8.54 8.84
CA PHE A 201 -5.56 8.83 10.07
C PHE A 201 -4.26 8.01 10.09
N GLY A 202 -3.25 8.49 10.79
CA GLY A 202 -2.07 7.69 11.04
C GLY A 202 -1.14 8.35 12.02
N ASP A 203 -0.69 7.58 13.00
CA ASP A 203 0.21 8.05 14.05
C ASP A 203 1.13 6.93 14.53
N ILE A 204 2.18 7.31 15.25
CA ILE A 204 3.22 6.43 15.76
C ILE A 204 3.79 7.00 17.07
N SER A 205 4.20 6.13 17.99
CA SER A 205 4.73 6.53 19.30
C SER A 205 6.14 6.01 19.53
N ASN A 206 7.06 6.91 19.93
CA ASN A 206 8.39 6.55 20.43
C ASN A 206 8.33 5.82 21.79
N GLU A 207 7.26 5.99 22.56
CA GLU A 207 7.18 5.42 23.92
C GLU A 207 6.86 3.93 23.92
N THR A 208 6.11 3.47 22.91
CA THR A 208 5.55 2.11 22.85
C THR A 208 5.90 1.36 21.58
N SER A 209 6.44 2.04 20.56
CA SER A 209 6.58 1.55 19.18
C SER A 209 5.26 1.17 18.50
N ASN A 210 4.12 1.49 19.12
CA ASN A 210 2.81 1.30 18.50
C ASN A 210 2.63 2.34 17.41
N TRP A 211 1.84 1.98 16.40
CA TRP A 211 1.47 2.84 15.29
C TRP A 211 0.18 2.36 14.67
N ILE A 212 -0.46 3.22 13.89
CA ILE A 212 -1.61 2.88 13.08
C ILE A 212 -1.58 3.71 11.80
N ILE A 213 -2.04 3.11 10.70
CA ILE A 213 -2.35 3.81 9.45
C ILE A 213 -3.73 3.36 9.01
N ILE A 214 -4.66 4.30 8.85
CA ILE A 214 -6.02 4.08 8.38
C ILE A 214 -6.17 4.73 7.00
N THR A 215 -6.53 3.92 6.02
CA THR A 215 -6.80 4.35 4.65
C THR A 215 -8.14 3.83 4.16
N GLU A 216 -8.58 4.28 2.98
CA GLU A 216 -9.64 3.59 2.25
C GLU A 216 -9.25 2.12 2.05
N ARG A 217 -10.25 1.22 2.10
CA ARG A 217 -10.10 -0.15 1.63
C ARG A 217 -10.18 -0.14 0.10
N VAL A 218 -9.08 -0.51 -0.56
CA VAL A 218 -9.06 -0.68 -2.01
C VAL A 218 -10.03 -1.79 -2.42
N ALA A 219 -10.91 -1.48 -3.35
CA ALA A 219 -11.91 -2.40 -3.89
C ALA A 219 -11.28 -3.32 -4.96
N PHE A 220 -10.51 -4.31 -4.52
CA PHE A 220 -9.94 -5.31 -5.42
C PHE A 220 -11.04 -6.16 -6.07
N LYS A 221 -10.86 -6.53 -7.34
CA LYS A 221 -11.80 -7.39 -8.07
C LYS A 221 -12.02 -8.76 -7.39
N ASP A 222 -10.92 -9.37 -6.92
CA ASP A 222 -10.92 -10.72 -6.34
C ASP A 222 -10.94 -10.72 -4.80
N PHE A 223 -11.45 -9.66 -4.16
CA PHE A 223 -11.29 -9.46 -2.72
C PHE A 223 -11.84 -10.63 -1.87
N ASP A 224 -13.00 -11.17 -2.25
CA ASP A 224 -13.74 -12.16 -1.46
C ASP A 224 -13.17 -13.57 -1.53
N CYS A 225 -12.23 -13.83 -2.46
CA CYS A 225 -11.71 -15.17 -2.68
C CYS A 225 -10.54 -15.54 -1.74
N ASN A 226 -10.05 -14.63 -0.89
CA ASN A 226 -8.83 -14.81 -0.08
C ASN A 226 -7.64 -15.36 -0.89
N ASN A 227 -7.69 -15.23 -2.23
CA ASN A 227 -6.73 -15.83 -3.12
C ASN A 227 -5.56 -14.86 -3.33
N PHE A 228 -5.07 -14.35 -2.20
CA PHE A 228 -3.90 -13.49 -2.06
C PHE A 228 -2.63 -14.30 -2.35
N GLY A 229 -2.54 -14.87 -3.55
CA GLY A 229 -1.32 -15.49 -4.04
C GLY A 229 -1.13 -16.99 -3.83
N LYS A 230 -2.18 -17.84 -3.76
CA LYS A 230 -1.90 -19.25 -4.05
C LYS A 230 -1.50 -19.36 -5.52
N PRO A 231 -0.32 -19.91 -5.83
CA PRO A 231 0.08 -20.09 -7.21
C PRO A 231 -0.96 -20.92 -7.96
N THR A 232 -1.57 -20.35 -9.00
CA THR A 232 -2.36 -21.13 -9.95
C THR A 232 -1.48 -21.46 -11.15
N LYS A 233 -1.64 -22.65 -11.72
CA LYS A 233 -0.98 -23.01 -13.00
C LYS A 233 -1.62 -22.28 -14.19
N GLU A 234 -2.84 -21.78 -14.00
CA GLU A 234 -3.62 -21.09 -15.01
C GLU A 234 -3.45 -19.58 -14.84
N LYS A 235 -3.16 -18.90 -15.95
CA LYS A 235 -3.09 -17.44 -15.99
C LYS A 235 -4.50 -16.89 -15.85
N LYS A 236 -4.70 -15.97 -14.91
CA LYS A 236 -5.97 -15.28 -14.72
C LYS A 236 -6.26 -14.38 -15.93
N GLU A 237 -7.55 -14.25 -16.28
CA GLU A 237 -8.00 -13.37 -17.36
C GLU A 237 -7.62 -11.91 -17.11
N SER A 238 -7.37 -11.12 -18.15
CA SER A 238 -7.12 -9.68 -17.99
C SER A 238 -8.34 -8.97 -17.38
N LEU A 239 -8.07 -7.93 -16.58
CA LEU A 239 -9.14 -7.11 -16.02
C LEU A 239 -9.55 -6.00 -17.02
N PRO A 240 -10.84 -5.62 -17.05
CA PRO A 240 -11.28 -4.40 -17.71
C PRO A 240 -10.55 -3.16 -17.17
N PRO A 241 -10.51 -2.05 -17.95
CA PRO A 241 -9.96 -0.79 -17.48
C PRO A 241 -10.56 -0.35 -16.13
N PHE A 242 -9.70 0.21 -15.26
CA PHE A 242 -10.06 0.74 -13.94
C PHE A 242 -10.48 -0.28 -12.87
N GLU A 243 -10.50 -1.58 -13.18
CA GLU A 243 -10.58 -2.60 -12.14
C GLU A 243 -9.20 -2.81 -11.49
N VAL A 244 -9.17 -2.91 -10.16
CA VAL A 244 -7.93 -3.09 -9.41
C VAL A 244 -7.70 -4.56 -9.13
N GLU A 245 -6.57 -5.07 -9.63
CA GLU A 245 -6.12 -6.43 -9.34
C GLU A 245 -5.76 -6.59 -7.85
N GLY A 246 -6.10 -7.74 -7.28
CA GLY A 246 -5.81 -8.04 -5.88
C GLY A 246 -4.30 -8.23 -5.62
N PRO A 247 -3.86 -8.16 -4.35
CA PRO A 247 -2.46 -8.32 -4.02
C PRO A 247 -2.01 -9.78 -4.17
N TYR A 248 -0.72 -9.94 -4.46
CA TYR A 248 -0.03 -11.21 -4.63
C TYR A 248 0.86 -11.53 -3.44
N ASP A 249 1.13 -12.82 -3.24
CA ASP A 249 2.23 -13.25 -2.38
C ASP A 249 3.57 -12.87 -3.02
N LYS A 250 4.60 -12.73 -2.18
CA LYS A 250 5.93 -12.29 -2.63
C LYS A 250 6.50 -13.27 -3.66
N CYS A 251 7.14 -12.71 -4.69
CA CYS A 251 7.83 -13.46 -5.75
C CYS A 251 6.90 -14.33 -6.61
N ILE A 252 5.66 -13.89 -6.83
CA ILE A 252 4.67 -14.57 -7.71
C ILE A 252 4.26 -13.64 -8.86
N ASP A 253 5.21 -12.84 -9.36
CA ASP A 253 4.96 -11.89 -10.45
C ASP A 253 4.54 -12.59 -11.76
N TYR A 254 4.89 -13.88 -11.90
CA TYR A 254 4.47 -14.73 -13.02
C TYR A 254 2.95 -15.00 -13.06
N ASN A 255 2.20 -14.70 -11.99
CA ASN A 255 0.74 -14.84 -11.94
C ASN A 255 -0.02 -13.53 -12.14
N LEU A 256 0.66 -12.43 -12.46
CA LEU A 256 0.01 -11.19 -12.85
C LEU A 256 -0.84 -11.40 -14.11
N ARG A 257 -2.04 -10.80 -14.16
CA ARG A 257 -2.95 -10.91 -15.32
C ARG A 257 -2.40 -10.25 -16.58
N GLY A 258 -1.56 -9.22 -16.43
CA GLY A 258 -0.96 -8.47 -17.54
C GLY A 258 0.09 -9.23 -18.35
N VAL A 259 0.57 -8.63 -19.44
CA VAL A 259 1.80 -9.09 -20.11
C VAL A 259 3.00 -8.37 -19.50
N GLU A 260 4.13 -9.05 -19.38
CA GLU A 260 5.36 -8.51 -18.78
C GLU A 260 5.81 -7.20 -19.43
N LYS A 261 5.52 -7.03 -20.73
CA LYS A 261 5.82 -5.81 -21.49
C LYS A 261 5.07 -4.58 -20.98
N ASP A 262 3.84 -4.71 -20.48
CA ASP A 262 3.04 -3.57 -20.00
C ASP A 262 3.67 -2.91 -18.77
N TYR A 263 4.28 -3.75 -17.91
CA TYR A 263 4.93 -3.29 -16.69
C TYR A 263 6.23 -2.53 -16.98
N TYR A 264 7.07 -3.09 -17.85
CA TYR A 264 8.31 -2.44 -18.28
C TYR A 264 8.02 -1.17 -19.09
N ALA A 265 7.00 -1.19 -19.95
CA ALA A 265 6.60 -0.01 -20.72
C ALA A 265 6.11 1.12 -19.80
N CYS A 266 5.30 0.84 -18.77
CA CYS A 266 4.85 1.87 -17.82
C CYS A 266 6.01 2.51 -17.05
N LEU A 267 6.99 1.72 -16.60
CA LEU A 267 8.14 2.28 -15.86
C LEU A 267 9.06 3.11 -16.76
N ILE A 268 9.34 2.66 -17.99
CA ILE A 268 10.28 3.34 -18.89
C ILE A 268 9.63 4.53 -19.62
N SER A 269 8.37 4.43 -20.02
CA SER A 269 7.68 5.48 -20.80
C SER A 269 7.42 6.76 -20.00
N VAL A 270 7.29 6.67 -18.67
CA VAL A 270 7.15 7.84 -17.78
C VAL A 270 8.48 8.43 -17.34
N GLY A 271 9.60 7.96 -17.89
CA GLY A 271 10.93 8.50 -17.64
C GLY A 271 11.53 8.13 -16.28
N ALA A 272 11.08 7.03 -15.65
CA ALA A 272 11.82 6.47 -14.53
C ALA A 272 13.17 5.96 -15.05
N ARG A 273 14.24 6.69 -14.71
CA ARG A 273 15.64 6.31 -14.95
C ARG A 273 16.31 6.03 -13.61
#